data_AF-A0A809REI4-F1
#
_entry.id   AF-A0A809REI4-F1
#
_cell.length_a   1.000
_cell.length_b   1.000
_cell.length_c   1.000
_cell.angle_alpha   90.00
_cell.angle_beta   90.00
_cell.angle_gamma   90.00
#
_symmetry.space_group_name_H-M   'P 1'
#
loop_
_entity.id
_entity.type
_entity.pdbx_description
1 polymer ?
#
loop_
_entity_poly.entity_id
_entity_poly.type
_entity_poly.pdbx_seq_one_letter_code
_entity_poly.pdbx_strand_id
1 'polypeptide(L)'
;MCCVVIPEHWHPGLKATIKWQMDGTWLKDSQGKLVIRNGKNVLVQGPWKQKTVDIPEYKEVGTVAINFFPHDEVKVLVTNSSAGYPGYPYPDPDPNRCWDGIENMCKGK
;
A
#
# COMPACT_ATOMS: atom_id res chain seq x y z
N MET A 1 -16.59 4.22 -8.29
CA MET A 1 -16.40 3.69 -6.92
C MET A 1 -15.95 2.25 -7.07
N CYS A 2 -14.73 1.91 -6.64
CA CYS A 2 -14.23 0.53 -6.64
C CYS A 2 -14.40 -0.02 -5.22
N CYS A 3 -15.12 -1.13 -5.06
CA CYS A 3 -15.41 -1.72 -3.75
C CYS A 3 -14.68 -3.05 -3.62
N VAL A 4 -13.99 -3.26 -2.50
CA VAL A 4 -13.49 -4.59 -2.11
C VAL A 4 -14.62 -5.31 -1.40
N VAL A 5 -14.96 -6.52 -1.86
CA VAL A 5 -15.96 -7.37 -1.19
C VAL A 5 -15.24 -8.19 -0.13
N ILE A 6 -15.69 -8.08 1.12
CA ILE A 6 -15.14 -8.82 2.25
C ILE A 6 -16.28 -9.42 3.08
N PRO A 7 -16.09 -10.59 3.72
CA PRO A 7 -17.14 -11.19 4.54
C PRO A 7 -17.57 -10.28 5.70
N GLU A 8 -18.83 -10.35 6.11
CA GLU A 8 -19.31 -9.63 7.28
C GLU A 8 -18.66 -10.14 8.58
N HIS A 9 -18.52 -11.46 8.68
CA HIS A 9 -17.82 -12.12 9.77
C HIS A 9 -16.52 -12.73 9.28
N TRP A 10 -15.44 -12.46 9.99
CA TRP A 10 -14.16 -13.10 9.73
C TRP A 10 -14.22 -14.61 10.00
N HIS A 11 -13.41 -15.39 9.29
CA HIS A 11 -13.20 -16.80 9.57
C HIS A 11 -11.73 -17.21 9.39
N PRO A 12 -11.28 -18.28 10.06
CA PRO A 12 -9.94 -18.81 9.87
C PRO A 12 -9.64 -19.12 8.40
N GLY A 13 -8.45 -18.75 7.95
CA GLY A 13 -8.00 -18.96 6.57
C GLY A 13 -8.47 -17.93 5.56
N LEU A 14 -9.15 -16.86 5.99
CA LEU A 14 -9.49 -15.73 5.11
C LEU A 14 -8.22 -15.04 4.60
N LYS A 15 -8.04 -15.02 3.28
CA LYS A 15 -6.85 -14.49 2.60
C LYS A 15 -7.23 -13.53 1.48
N ALA A 16 -6.37 -12.56 1.21
CA ALA A 16 -6.46 -11.66 0.06
C ALA A 16 -5.30 -11.91 -0.91
N THR A 17 -5.56 -11.85 -2.21
CA THR A 17 -4.51 -11.83 -3.23
C THR A 17 -4.37 -10.41 -3.76
N ILE A 18 -3.23 -9.79 -3.48
CA ILE A 18 -2.92 -8.42 -3.89
C ILE A 18 -2.04 -8.48 -5.14
N LYS A 19 -2.43 -7.75 -6.19
CA LYS A 19 -1.64 -7.54 -7.40
C LYS A 19 -1.35 -6.05 -7.52
N TRP A 20 -0.08 -5.70 -7.73
CA TRP A 20 0.33 -4.31 -7.90
C TRP A 20 1.41 -4.22 -8.98
N GLN A 21 1.47 -3.07 -9.64
CA GLN A 21 2.49 -2.78 -10.63
C GLN A 21 3.53 -1.85 -10.00
N MET A 22 4.81 -2.19 -10.15
CA MET A 22 5.88 -1.29 -9.73
C MET A 22 5.92 -0.07 -10.66
N ASP A 23 6.45 1.03 -10.14
CA ASP A 23 6.64 2.24 -10.93
C ASP A 23 7.47 1.97 -12.19
N GLY A 24 7.06 2.61 -13.27
CA GLY A 24 7.80 2.58 -14.53
C GLY A 24 9.04 3.47 -14.50
N THR A 25 9.92 3.26 -15.46
CA THR A 25 11.09 4.10 -15.68
C THR A 25 11.05 4.70 -17.09
N TRP A 26 11.56 5.92 -17.24
CA TRP A 26 11.70 6.51 -18.56
C TRP A 26 12.78 5.79 -19.36
N LEU A 27 12.46 5.40 -20.59
CA LEU A 27 13.39 4.75 -21.50
C LEU A 27 14.55 5.69 -21.80
N LYS A 28 15.77 5.17 -21.66
CA LYS A 28 17.02 5.86 -21.99
C LYS A 28 17.76 5.11 -23.10
N ASP A 29 18.47 5.85 -23.96
CA ASP A 29 19.37 5.27 -24.96
C ASP A 29 20.71 4.84 -24.33
N SER A 30 21.63 4.34 -25.15
CA SER A 30 22.97 3.89 -24.71
C SER A 30 23.83 5.00 -24.10
N GLN A 31 23.50 6.27 -24.32
CA GLN A 31 24.19 7.42 -23.76
C GLN A 31 23.46 7.97 -22.52
N GLY A 32 22.37 7.31 -22.08
CA GLY A 32 21.59 7.71 -20.92
C GLY A 32 20.59 8.84 -21.19
N LYS A 33 20.39 9.26 -22.44
CA LYS A 33 19.43 10.30 -22.81
C LYS A 33 18.02 9.72 -22.96
N LEU A 34 17.01 10.48 -22.54
CA LEU A 34 15.61 10.08 -22.65
C LEU A 34 15.22 9.84 -24.12
N VAL A 35 14.59 8.70 -24.37
CA VAL A 35 14.04 8.35 -25.68
C VAL A 35 12.68 9.02 -25.84
N ILE A 36 12.57 9.84 -26.89
CA ILE A 36 11.35 10.53 -27.28
C ILE A 36 10.75 9.84 -28.50
N ARG A 37 9.48 9.46 -28.44
CA ARG A 37 8.71 8.95 -29.58
C ARG A 37 7.44 9.78 -29.73
N ASN A 38 7.17 10.26 -30.95
CA ASN A 38 6.03 11.13 -31.24
C ASN A 38 5.94 12.36 -30.30
N GLY A 39 7.09 12.97 -29.99
CA GLY A 39 7.17 14.13 -29.10
C GLY A 39 6.94 13.87 -27.61
N LYS A 40 6.85 12.60 -27.17
CA LYS A 40 6.67 12.23 -25.76
C LYS A 40 7.79 11.30 -25.28
N ASN A 41 8.20 11.46 -24.02
CA ASN A 41 9.08 10.51 -23.36
C ASN A 41 8.40 9.14 -23.28
N VAL A 42 9.16 8.07 -23.50
CA VAL A 42 8.65 6.70 -23.45
C VAL A 42 8.76 6.16 -22.03
N LEU A 43 7.64 5.85 -21.39
CA LEU A 43 7.60 5.18 -20.08
C LEU A 43 7.62 3.66 -20.28
N VAL A 44 8.66 3.01 -19.78
CA VAL A 44 8.72 1.56 -19.64
C VAL A 44 8.03 1.19 -18.34
N GLN A 45 6.90 0.51 -18.42
CA GLN A 45 6.13 0.12 -17.24
C GLN A 45 6.92 -0.84 -16.35
N GLY A 46 6.81 -0.66 -15.04
CA GLY A 46 7.46 -1.56 -14.09
C GLY A 46 6.81 -2.96 -14.09
N PRO A 47 7.52 -3.97 -13.56
CA PRO A 47 7.01 -5.33 -13.48
C PRO A 47 5.78 -5.41 -12.57
N TRP A 48 4.87 -6.33 -12.89
CA TRP A 48 3.78 -6.70 -12.01
C TRP A 48 4.27 -7.64 -10.90
N LYS A 49 3.73 -7.45 -9.70
CA LYS A 49 3.93 -8.32 -8.54
C LYS A 49 2.60 -8.80 -8.00
N GLN A 50 2.65 -9.92 -7.29
CA GLN A 50 1.50 -10.52 -6.63
C GLN A 50 1.91 -11.13 -5.30
N LYS A 51 1.06 -11.01 -4.29
CA LYS A 51 1.22 -11.69 -3.00
C LYS A 51 -0.12 -12.06 -2.42
N THR A 52 -0.23 -13.29 -1.91
CA THR A 52 -1.38 -13.73 -1.12
C THR A 52 -1.04 -13.61 0.35
N VAL A 53 -1.90 -12.92 1.11
CA VAL A 53 -1.68 -12.60 2.52
C VAL A 53 -2.91 -12.96 3.33
N ASP A 54 -2.71 -13.33 4.58
CA ASP A 54 -3.80 -13.49 5.54
C ASP A 54 -4.43 -12.15 5.86
N ILE A 55 -5.76 -12.15 6.00
CA ILE A 55 -6.50 -11.04 6.57
C ILE A 55 -6.63 -11.35 8.07
N PRO A 56 -6.05 -10.53 8.98
CA PRO A 56 -6.23 -10.70 10.41
C PRO A 56 -7.71 -10.64 10.80
N GLU A 57 -8.04 -11.23 11.94
CA GLU A 57 -9.40 -11.21 12.47
C GLU A 57 -9.91 -9.78 12.65
N TYR A 58 -11.15 -9.54 12.21
CA TYR A 58 -11.89 -8.31 12.44
C TYR A 58 -13.27 -8.63 13.02
N LYS A 59 -13.67 -7.84 14.02
CA LYS A 59 -14.97 -7.99 14.69
C LYS A 59 -16.08 -7.21 13.99
N GLU A 60 -15.72 -6.10 13.37
CA GLU A 60 -16.61 -5.20 12.65
C GLU A 60 -16.05 -4.95 11.26
N VAL A 61 -16.92 -4.88 10.26
CA VAL A 61 -16.52 -4.52 8.90
C VAL A 61 -16.07 -3.07 8.89
N GLY A 62 -14.99 -2.82 8.18
CA GLY A 62 -14.43 -1.50 7.97
C GLY A 62 -13.74 -1.38 6.62
N THR A 63 -12.85 -0.41 6.50
CA THR A 63 -12.06 -0.21 5.28
C THR A 63 -10.98 -1.29 5.18
N VAL A 64 -10.84 -1.88 3.99
CA VAL A 64 -9.70 -2.74 3.67
C VAL A 64 -8.49 -1.87 3.39
N ALA A 65 -7.53 -1.86 4.32
CA ALA A 65 -6.28 -1.15 4.19
C ALA A 65 -5.17 -2.10 3.73
N ILE A 66 -4.52 -1.77 2.61
CA ILE A 66 -3.38 -2.50 2.06
C ILE A 66 -2.13 -1.67 2.32
N ASN A 67 -1.21 -2.20 3.12
CA ASN A 67 0.02 -1.53 3.52
C ASN A 67 1.21 -2.19 2.81
N PHE A 68 1.95 -1.41 2.02
CA PHE A 68 3.18 -1.84 1.35
C PHE A 68 4.39 -1.42 2.18
N PHE A 69 5.28 -2.37 2.42
CA PHE A 69 6.52 -2.20 3.19
C PHE A 69 7.73 -2.48 2.30
N PRO A 70 8.95 -2.10 2.74
CA PRO A 70 10.18 -2.48 2.05
C PRO A 70 10.26 -3.99 1.76
N HIS A 71 11.01 -4.37 0.72
CA HIS A 71 11.22 -5.76 0.32
C HIS A 71 9.94 -6.54 -0.06
N ASP A 72 8.94 -5.87 -0.64
CA ASP A 72 7.69 -6.48 -1.10
C ASP A 72 6.89 -7.17 0.03
N GLU A 73 7.06 -6.69 1.26
CA GLU A 73 6.15 -7.04 2.34
C GLU A 73 4.84 -6.27 2.17
N VAL A 74 3.72 -7.00 2.26
CA VAL A 74 2.38 -6.44 2.12
C VAL A 74 1.56 -6.96 3.28
N LYS A 75 0.85 -6.08 3.97
CA LYS A 75 -0.09 -6.45 5.03
C LYS A 75 -1.45 -5.87 4.73
N VAL A 76 -2.47 -6.66 4.99
CA VAL A 76 -3.87 -6.25 4.85
C VAL A 76 -4.50 -6.23 6.23
N LEU A 77 -5.41 -5.28 6.44
CA LEU A 77 -6.31 -5.28 7.59
C LEU A 77 -7.67 -4.71 7.19
N VAL A 78 -8.67 -5.03 8.00
CA VAL A 78 -9.99 -4.39 7.98
C VAL A 78 -10.07 -3.48 9.18
N THR A 79 -10.34 -2.20 8.96
CA THR A 79 -10.18 -1.19 10.00
C THR A 79 -11.13 0.00 9.82
N ASN A 80 -11.60 0.52 10.95
CA ASN A 80 -12.31 1.81 11.05
C ASN A 80 -11.38 2.94 11.55
N SER A 81 -10.09 2.66 11.65
CA SER A 81 -9.01 3.59 12.01
C SER A 81 -7.95 3.66 10.91
N SER A 82 -7.09 4.68 10.95
CA SER A 82 -6.04 4.92 9.95
C SER A 82 -4.64 4.78 10.55
N ALA A 83 -3.64 4.52 9.70
CA ALA A 83 -2.24 4.56 10.11
C ALA A 83 -1.89 5.92 10.75
N GLY A 84 -1.15 5.87 11.87
CA GLY A 84 -0.82 7.04 12.70
C GLY A 84 -1.74 7.28 13.91
N TYR A 85 -2.92 6.64 13.98
CA TYR A 85 -3.82 6.75 15.14
C TYR A 85 -3.46 5.78 16.28
N PRO A 86 -3.71 6.14 17.55
CA PRO A 86 -3.59 5.21 18.66
C PRO A 86 -4.39 3.91 18.41
N GLY A 87 -3.73 2.76 18.58
CA GLY A 87 -4.36 1.45 18.42
C GLY A 87 -4.38 0.90 16.98
N TYR A 88 -3.86 1.62 15.99
CA TYR A 88 -3.64 1.05 14.66
C TYR A 88 -2.45 0.05 14.71
N PRO A 89 -2.59 -1.17 14.18
CA PRO A 89 -1.66 -2.27 14.47
C PRO A 89 -0.32 -2.21 13.72
N TYR A 90 -0.17 -1.29 12.76
CA TYR A 90 1.04 -1.13 11.97
C TYR A 90 1.61 0.29 12.09
N PRO A 91 2.93 0.47 11.94
CA PRO A 91 3.51 1.82 11.92
C PRO A 91 2.98 2.62 10.72
N ASP A 92 3.02 3.96 10.82
CA ASP A 92 2.79 4.80 9.66
C ASP A 92 3.88 4.52 8.60
N PRO A 93 3.51 4.22 7.34
CA PRO A 93 4.50 4.00 6.28
C PRO A 93 5.31 5.27 5.96
N ASP A 94 4.78 6.46 6.27
CA ASP A 94 5.54 7.71 6.23
C ASP A 94 5.95 8.12 7.66
N PRO A 95 7.25 8.03 8.01
CA PRO A 95 7.72 8.41 9.34
C PRO A 95 7.55 9.91 9.65
N ASN A 96 7.21 10.74 8.65
CA ASN A 96 7.00 12.18 8.80
C ASN A 96 5.51 12.57 8.79
N ARG A 97 4.59 11.62 8.56
CA ARG A 97 3.16 11.93 8.51
C ARG A 97 2.61 12.08 9.91
N CYS A 98 2.49 13.34 10.34
CA CYS A 98 1.84 13.75 11.59
C CYS A 98 0.41 14.19 11.31
N TRP A 99 -0.56 13.65 12.04
CA TRP A 99 -1.92 14.18 12.02
C TRP A 99 -1.99 15.43 12.89
N ASP A 100 -2.40 16.55 12.30
CA ASP A 100 -2.63 17.83 12.96
C ASP A 100 -3.80 17.71 13.96
N GLY A 101 -3.50 17.24 15.17
CA GLY A 101 -4.49 17.04 16.23
C GLY A 101 -4.08 16.07 17.33
N ILE A 102 -2.99 15.31 17.17
CA ILE A 102 -2.41 14.47 18.23
C ILE A 102 -0.94 14.84 18.40
N GLU A 103 -0.70 15.90 19.15
CA GLU A 103 0.61 16.56 19.34
C GLU A 103 1.71 15.64 19.91
N ASN A 104 1.36 14.44 20.39
CA ASN A 104 2.23 13.57 21.17
C ASN A 104 2.56 12.20 20.57
N MET A 105 2.16 11.87 19.34
CA MET A 105 2.53 10.58 18.71
C MET A 105 3.68 10.67 17.69
N CYS A 106 4.17 11.88 17.39
CA CYS A 106 5.25 12.08 16.41
C CYS A 106 6.68 12.01 16.98
N LYS A 107 6.87 11.65 18.26
CA LYS A 107 8.21 11.66 18.86
C LYS A 107 8.90 10.30 18.77
N GLY A 108 9.46 10.04 17.58
CA GLY A 108 10.62 9.17 17.40
C GLY A 108 11.91 10.00 17.44
N LYS A 109 12.41 10.26 18.65
CA LYS A 109 13.83 10.45 18.93
C LYS A 109 14.22 9.47 20.02
#